data_AF-E1IG88-F1
#
_entry.id   AF-E1IG88-F1
#
_cell.length_a   1.000
_cell.length_b   1.000
_cell.length_c   1.000
_cell.angle_alpha   90.00
_cell.angle_beta   90.00
_cell.angle_gamma   90.00
#
_symmetry.space_group_name_H-M   'P 1'
#
loop_
_entity.id
_entity.type
_entity.pdbx_description
1 polymer ?
#
loop_
_entity_poly.entity_id
_entity_poly.type
_entity_poly.pdbx_seq_one_letter_code
_entity_poly.pdbx_strand_id
1 'polypeptide(L)'
;MLGVDMPELEQVEEPVALLLALNDHVVRPSTFSLRGTVITIGRGSDCDVVVQRREVSRRHARIERVGIRYLLIDEQSANGTYINGRLISAPHTLDNDDLIGLGSGSSIIKFVDPQDTYVPTRGLRYDDQLMVFLLDGRALDLTPGQSRLLLLLYRNTGRLCTRDECALQIWGQPYEAAQHAAALDMLVAGLRARIRQVDASVDPIKTRRGMGYVLEM
;
A
#
# COMPACT_ATOMS: atom_id res chain seq x y z
N MET A 1 11.33 -30.15 -41.39
CA MET A 1 11.00 -30.12 -39.95
C MET A 1 12.01 -29.20 -39.30
N LEU A 2 11.72 -27.90 -39.29
CA LEU A 2 12.59 -26.88 -38.70
C LEU A 2 12.02 -26.53 -37.34
N GLY A 3 12.77 -26.84 -36.27
CA GLY A 3 12.47 -26.40 -34.93
C GLY A 3 12.59 -24.88 -34.89
N VAL A 4 11.49 -24.22 -34.53
CA VAL A 4 11.54 -22.81 -34.15
C VAL A 4 12.09 -22.76 -32.74
N ASP A 5 13.31 -22.26 -32.60
CA ASP A 5 13.85 -21.85 -31.31
C ASP A 5 12.88 -20.83 -30.71
N MET A 6 12.26 -21.20 -29.59
CA MET A 6 11.61 -20.23 -28.74
C MET A 6 12.72 -19.39 -28.09
N PRO A 7 12.67 -18.05 -28.17
CA PRO A 7 13.63 -17.24 -27.46
C PRO A 7 13.49 -17.56 -25.96
N GLU A 8 14.62 -17.86 -25.31
CA GLU A 8 14.70 -17.89 -23.86
C GLU A 8 14.06 -16.61 -23.33
N LEU A 9 12.99 -16.76 -22.55
CA LEU A 9 12.39 -15.66 -21.80
C LEU A 9 13.53 -15.06 -20.96
N GLU A 10 14.02 -13.88 -21.34
CA GLU A 10 14.89 -13.09 -20.49
C GLU A 10 14.25 -13.06 -19.09
N GLN A 11 14.96 -13.60 -18.11
CA GLN A 11 14.55 -13.53 -16.72
C GLN A 11 14.55 -12.05 -16.35
N VAL A 12 13.38 -11.41 -16.43
CA VAL A 12 13.19 -10.05 -15.94
C VAL A 12 13.53 -10.11 -14.45
N GLU A 13 14.66 -9.51 -14.05
CA GLU A 13 15.02 -9.43 -12.63
C GLU A 13 13.85 -8.78 -11.89
N GLU A 14 13.24 -9.51 -10.95
CA GLU A 14 12.15 -8.96 -10.17
C GLU A 14 12.60 -7.65 -9.51
N PRO A 15 11.81 -6.57 -9.59
CA PRO A 15 12.17 -5.31 -8.94
C PRO A 15 12.28 -5.55 -7.43
N VAL A 16 13.41 -5.15 -6.84
CA VAL A 16 13.75 -5.38 -5.43
C VAL A 16 13.64 -4.08 -4.64
N ALA A 17 13.09 -4.16 -3.44
CA ALA A 17 13.06 -3.03 -2.50
C ALA A 17 14.48 -2.55 -2.16
N LEU A 18 14.59 -1.25 -1.92
CA LEU A 18 15.83 -0.53 -1.68
C LEU A 18 15.77 0.20 -0.34
N LEU A 19 16.94 0.33 0.29
CA LEU A 19 17.19 1.33 1.31
C LEU A 19 18.03 2.45 0.69
N LEU A 20 17.51 3.66 0.73
CA LEU A 20 18.19 4.87 0.25
C LEU A 20 18.67 5.68 1.45
N ALA A 21 19.94 6.02 1.49
CA ALA A 21 20.46 6.97 2.45
C ALA A 21 19.88 8.36 2.16
N LEU A 22 19.40 9.05 3.19
CA LEU A 22 19.04 10.46 3.10
C LEU A 22 20.28 11.37 3.22
N ASN A 23 21.41 10.78 3.67
CA ASN A 23 22.71 11.43 3.73
C ASN A 23 23.82 10.39 3.53
N ASP A 24 24.48 10.44 2.38
CA ASP A 24 25.51 9.48 1.93
C ASP A 24 26.79 9.49 2.78
N HIS A 25 26.98 10.50 3.62
CA HIS A 25 28.08 10.54 4.59
C HIS A 25 27.74 9.82 5.90
N VAL A 26 26.46 9.57 6.17
CA VAL A 26 25.98 8.94 7.40
C VAL A 26 25.75 7.45 7.20
N VAL A 27 25.22 7.04 6.05
CA VAL A 27 24.82 5.65 5.78
C VAL A 27 25.61 5.09 4.60
N ARG A 28 26.15 3.89 4.76
CA ARG A 28 26.96 3.19 3.75
C ARG A 28 26.46 1.74 3.57
N PRO A 29 26.25 1.27 2.33
CA PRO A 29 26.23 2.07 1.10
C PRO A 29 25.05 3.07 1.09
N SER A 30 25.10 4.07 0.22
CA SER A 30 24.01 5.06 0.09
C SER A 30 22.75 4.49 -0.58
N THR A 31 22.88 3.35 -1.25
CA THR A 31 21.76 2.57 -1.77
C THR A 31 22.06 1.09 -1.52
N PHE A 32 21.10 0.37 -0.95
CA PHE A 32 21.24 -1.05 -0.64
C PHE A 32 20.01 -1.82 -1.14
N SER A 33 20.21 -2.84 -1.98
CA SER A 33 19.13 -3.70 -2.46
C SER A 33 18.80 -4.82 -1.48
N LEU A 34 17.53 -4.98 -1.13
CA LEU A 34 17.04 -5.98 -0.18
C LEU A 34 16.84 -7.37 -0.82
N ARG A 35 17.91 -7.92 -1.40
CA ARG A 35 17.90 -9.24 -2.05
C ARG A 35 17.98 -10.41 -1.04
N GLY A 36 18.58 -10.17 0.13
CA GLY A 36 18.69 -11.17 1.19
C GLY A 36 17.39 -11.37 1.97
N THR A 37 17.32 -12.46 2.75
CA THR A 37 16.19 -12.73 3.66
C THR A 37 16.30 -11.95 4.98
N VAL A 38 17.52 -11.60 5.39
CA VAL A 38 17.80 -10.79 6.57
C VAL A 38 18.86 -9.76 6.21
N ILE A 39 18.62 -8.50 6.56
CA ILE A 39 19.52 -7.38 6.32
C ILE A 39 19.76 -6.68 7.66
N THR A 40 21.01 -6.55 8.06
CA THR A 40 21.41 -5.96 9.34
C THR A 40 21.78 -4.49 9.18
N ILE A 41 21.34 -3.66 10.13
CA ILE A 41 21.57 -2.22 10.14
C ILE A 41 22.13 -1.80 11.49
N GLY A 42 23.25 -1.07 11.47
CA GLY A 42 23.90 -0.61 12.70
C GLY A 42 25.21 0.10 12.43
N ARG A 43 25.88 0.57 13.49
CA ARG A 43 27.20 1.21 13.35
C ARG A 43 28.37 0.23 13.28
N GLY A 44 28.10 -1.06 13.50
CA GLY A 44 29.09 -2.13 13.39
C GLY A 44 29.52 -2.28 11.92
N SER A 45 30.81 -2.49 11.68
CA SER A 45 31.34 -2.72 10.34
C SER A 45 30.94 -4.08 9.76
N ASP A 46 30.37 -4.95 10.59
CA ASP A 46 29.81 -6.25 10.26
C ASP A 46 28.34 -6.21 9.80
N CYS A 47 27.70 -5.03 9.84
CA CYS A 47 26.34 -4.85 9.33
C CYS A 47 26.33 -4.67 7.81
N ASP A 48 25.25 -5.13 7.16
CA ASP A 48 25.02 -4.95 5.73
C ASP A 48 24.87 -3.46 5.36
N VAL A 49 24.17 -2.70 6.21
CA VAL A 49 24.03 -1.25 6.13
C VAL A 49 24.66 -0.60 7.36
N VAL A 50 25.78 0.09 7.13
CA VAL A 50 26.59 0.71 8.17
C VAL A 50 26.18 2.16 8.37
N VAL A 51 25.86 2.53 9.61
CA VAL A 51 25.43 3.87 10.00
C VAL A 51 26.48 4.52 10.91
N GLN A 52 27.12 5.60 10.43
CA GLN A 52 28.22 6.29 11.07
C GLN A 52 27.75 7.32 12.11
N ARG A 53 26.97 6.84 13.09
CA ARG A 53 26.39 7.65 14.17
C ARG A 53 26.67 7.03 15.53
N ARG A 54 27.04 7.86 16.50
CA ARG A 54 27.37 7.38 17.85
C ARG A 54 26.13 6.93 18.62
N GLU A 55 24.96 7.50 18.31
CA GLU A 55 23.69 7.11 18.94
C GLU A 55 23.18 5.75 18.45
N VAL A 56 23.72 5.24 17.34
CA VAL A 56 23.32 3.96 16.75
C VAL A 56 24.09 2.80 17.41
N SER A 57 23.40 1.68 17.61
CA SER A 57 23.95 0.47 18.24
C SER A 57 24.79 -0.30 17.22
N ARG A 58 25.75 -1.12 17.68
CA ARG A 58 26.61 -1.90 16.76
C ARG A 58 25.77 -2.75 15.80
N ARG A 59 24.83 -3.49 16.37
CA ARG A 59 23.64 -4.02 15.70
C ARG A 59 22.45 -3.30 16.31
N HIS A 60 21.67 -2.61 15.48
CA HIS A 60 20.60 -1.72 15.98
C HIS A 60 19.24 -2.20 15.55
N ALA A 61 19.10 -2.53 14.27
CA ALA A 61 17.89 -3.10 13.72
C ALA A 61 18.25 -4.11 12.63
N ARG A 62 17.27 -4.92 12.24
CA ARG A 62 17.34 -5.72 11.03
C ARG A 62 16.04 -5.65 10.26
N ILE A 63 16.13 -5.87 8.96
CA ILE A 63 14.97 -6.08 8.10
C ILE A 63 14.91 -7.56 7.75
N GLU A 64 13.77 -8.19 8.00
CA GLU A 64 13.49 -9.56 7.58
C GLU A 64 12.49 -9.57 6.43
N ARG A 65 12.77 -10.34 5.38
CA ARG A 65 11.82 -10.60 4.30
C ARG A 65 10.92 -11.77 4.68
N VAL A 66 9.62 -11.51 4.82
CA VAL A 66 8.58 -12.51 5.11
C VAL A 66 7.64 -12.57 3.92
N GLY A 67 7.90 -13.53 3.02
CA GLY A 67 7.19 -13.63 1.74
C GLY A 67 7.45 -12.40 0.86
N ILE A 68 6.40 -11.62 0.61
CA ILE A 68 6.46 -10.36 -0.17
C ILE A 68 6.65 -9.12 0.70
N ARG A 69 6.69 -9.25 2.03
CA ARG A 69 6.78 -8.11 2.95
C ARG A 69 8.15 -7.99 3.57
N TYR A 70 8.51 -6.78 3.98
CA TYR A 70 9.71 -6.49 4.75
C TYR A 70 9.31 -6.03 6.15
N LEU A 71 9.87 -6.65 7.18
CA LEU A 71 9.64 -6.30 8.58
C LEU A 71 10.90 -5.68 9.15
N LEU A 72 10.80 -4.44 9.65
CA LEU A 72 11.83 -3.79 10.44
C LEU A 72 11.70 -4.20 11.90
N ILE A 73 12.78 -4.71 12.48
CA ILE A 73 12.85 -5.23 13.84
C ILE A 73 14.00 -4.52 14.56
N ASP A 74 13.69 -3.82 15.66
CA ASP A 74 14.71 -3.29 16.57
C ASP A 74 15.41 -4.45 17.32
N GLU A 75 16.74 -4.47 17.34
CA GLU A 75 17.55 -5.51 18.00
C GLU A 75 17.94 -5.11 19.43
N GLN A 76 16.98 -4.61 20.22
CA GLN A 76 17.20 -4.12 21.59
C GLN A 76 18.21 -2.97 21.61
N SER A 77 18.02 -2.02 20.71
CA SER A 77 18.92 -0.87 20.60
C SER A 77 18.83 0.04 21.82
N ALA A 78 19.92 0.77 22.10
CA ALA A 78 19.98 1.61 23.31
C ALA A 78 19.05 2.83 23.25
N ASN A 79 18.78 3.33 22.04
CA ASN A 79 18.08 4.61 21.81
C ASN A 79 16.81 4.46 20.94
N GLY A 80 16.48 3.22 20.56
CA GLY A 80 15.28 2.88 19.79
C GLY A 80 15.39 3.12 18.28
N THR A 81 14.47 2.47 17.57
CA THR A 81 14.23 2.61 16.13
C THR A 81 12.94 3.38 15.87
N TYR A 82 12.93 4.24 14.85
CA TYR A 82 11.83 5.15 14.56
C TYR A 82 11.36 4.98 13.12
N ILE A 83 10.04 5.03 12.91
CA ILE A 83 9.41 5.12 11.59
C ILE A 83 8.65 6.44 11.52
N ASN A 84 8.94 7.24 10.49
CA ASN A 84 8.30 8.54 10.25
C ASN A 84 8.32 9.44 11.50
N GLY A 85 9.46 9.42 12.23
CA GLY A 85 9.71 10.18 13.45
C GLY A 85 9.10 9.61 14.73
N ARG A 86 8.41 8.46 14.67
CA ARG A 86 7.76 7.82 15.83
C ARG A 86 8.49 6.55 16.24
N LEU A 87 8.74 6.39 17.54
CA LEU A 87 9.38 5.19 18.10
C LEU A 87 8.49 3.96 17.87
N ILE A 88 9.08 2.88 17.35
CA ILE A 88 8.39 1.60 17.23
C ILE A 88 8.57 0.78 18.53
N SER A 89 7.53 0.04 18.93
CA SER A 89 7.54 -0.82 20.12
C SER A 89 7.44 -2.31 19.80
N ALA A 90 7.26 -2.64 18.52
CA ALA A 90 7.14 -3.99 17.99
C ALA A 90 7.70 -4.00 16.54
N PRO A 91 7.92 -5.18 15.93
CA PRO A 91 8.22 -5.27 14.51
C PRO A 91 7.24 -4.43 13.67
N HIS A 92 7.79 -3.62 12.75
CA HIS A 92 7.02 -2.78 11.84
C HIS A 92 7.06 -3.37 10.44
N THR A 93 5.90 -3.52 9.80
CA THR A 93 5.85 -3.87 8.38
C THR A 93 6.14 -2.62 7.57
N LEU A 94 7.23 -2.62 6.80
CA LEU A 94 7.64 -1.46 5.99
C LEU A 94 6.68 -1.25 4.82
N ASP A 95 6.19 -0.02 4.69
CA ASP A 95 5.42 0.48 3.56
C ASP A 95 6.32 1.37 2.68
N ASN A 96 6.06 1.47 1.37
CA ASN A 96 6.90 2.32 0.51
C ASN A 96 6.95 3.76 1.02
N ASP A 97 8.12 4.37 0.85
CA ASP A 97 8.46 5.71 1.31
C ASP A 97 8.63 5.87 2.83
N ASP A 98 8.53 4.78 3.62
CA ASP A 98 8.83 4.83 5.05
C ASP A 98 10.21 5.42 5.35
N LEU A 99 10.24 6.37 6.28
CA LEU A 99 11.46 7.05 6.71
C LEU A 99 11.95 6.47 8.04
N ILE A 100 13.11 5.80 7.99
CA ILE A 100 13.69 5.08 9.12
C ILE A 100 14.70 5.98 9.85
N GLY A 101 14.50 6.15 11.16
CA GLY A 101 15.44 6.77 12.10
C GLY A 101 16.03 5.72 13.05
N LEU A 102 17.31 5.86 13.38
CA LEU A 102 18.02 4.94 14.29
C LEU A 102 18.74 5.75 15.37
N GLY A 103 18.43 5.44 16.63
CA GLY A 103 18.95 6.13 17.80
C GLY A 103 18.52 7.60 17.97
N SER A 104 17.74 8.13 17.04
CA SER A 104 17.08 9.43 17.12
C SER A 104 15.84 9.42 16.22
N GLY A 105 14.87 10.30 16.50
CA GLY A 105 13.69 10.48 15.65
C GLY A 105 13.96 11.11 14.28
N SER A 106 15.20 11.58 14.02
CA SER A 106 15.59 12.08 12.71
C SER A 106 15.83 10.92 11.75
N SER A 107 15.07 10.87 10.66
CA SER A 107 15.23 9.85 9.63
C SER A 107 16.55 10.00 8.87
N ILE A 108 17.17 8.86 8.57
CA ILE A 108 18.47 8.78 7.87
C ILE A 108 18.44 7.81 6.69
N ILE A 109 17.41 6.95 6.62
CA ILE A 109 17.20 5.99 5.56
C ILE A 109 15.75 6.13 5.09
N LYS A 110 15.52 6.01 3.79
CA LYS A 110 14.20 5.84 3.18
C LYS A 110 14.08 4.44 2.61
N PHE A 111 13.01 3.75 2.95
CA PHE A 111 12.65 2.51 2.30
C PHE A 111 11.89 2.81 1.00
N VAL A 112 12.31 2.21 -0.10
CA VAL A 112 11.65 2.34 -1.41
C VAL A 112 11.36 0.94 -1.90
N ASP A 113 10.09 0.60 -1.98
CA ASP A 113 9.66 -0.66 -2.58
C ASP A 113 9.07 -0.37 -3.97
N PRO A 114 9.78 -0.67 -5.07
CA PRO A 114 9.20 -0.57 -6.40
C PRO A 114 8.02 -1.53 -6.58
N GLN A 115 7.90 -2.56 -5.72
CA GLN A 115 6.73 -3.42 -5.65
C GLN A 115 5.54 -2.77 -4.95
N ASP A 116 5.62 -1.62 -4.27
CA ASP A 116 4.40 -0.93 -3.81
C ASP A 116 3.67 -0.23 -4.97
N THR A 117 4.42 0.08 -6.05
CA THR A 117 3.85 0.42 -7.37
C THR A 117 3.48 -0.83 -8.19
N TYR A 118 3.96 -2.01 -7.80
CA TYR A 118 3.78 -3.29 -8.48
C TYR A 118 3.43 -4.42 -7.51
N VAL A 119 2.43 -4.20 -6.64
CA VAL A 119 1.75 -5.35 -6.06
C VAL A 119 0.67 -5.64 -7.07
N PRO A 120 0.63 -6.83 -7.71
CA PRO A 120 -0.63 -7.34 -8.22
C PRO A 120 -1.52 -7.59 -7.00
N THR A 121 -2.05 -6.50 -6.45
CA THR A 121 -3.00 -6.50 -5.37
C THR A 121 -4.29 -6.91 -6.01
N ARG A 122 -4.52 -8.21 -6.07
CA ARG A 122 -5.84 -8.71 -6.38
C ARG A 122 -6.85 -8.02 -5.48
N GLY A 123 -7.88 -7.47 -6.08
CA GLY A 123 -8.96 -6.79 -5.39
C GLY A 123 -8.84 -5.27 -5.34
N LEU A 124 -9.88 -4.68 -4.76
CA LEU A 124 -10.08 -3.24 -4.72
C LEU A 124 -9.28 -2.60 -3.58
N ARG A 125 -8.64 -1.47 -3.84
CA ARG A 125 -7.87 -0.67 -2.89
C ARG A 125 -8.16 0.80 -3.01
N TYR A 126 -7.92 1.53 -1.93
CA TYR A 126 -7.98 2.98 -1.89
C TYR A 126 -6.61 3.54 -1.50
N ASP A 127 -6.08 4.40 -2.36
CA ASP A 127 -4.90 5.21 -2.10
C ASP A 127 -5.37 6.55 -1.53
N ASP A 128 -5.01 6.84 -0.28
CA ASP A 128 -5.42 8.03 0.44
C ASP A 128 -4.58 9.27 0.10
N GLN A 129 -3.35 9.08 -0.39
CA GLN A 129 -2.49 10.17 -0.85
C GLN A 129 -2.94 10.71 -2.19
N LEU A 130 -3.25 9.81 -3.13
CA LEU A 130 -3.71 10.15 -4.47
C LEU A 130 -5.24 10.29 -4.56
N MET A 131 -5.96 9.89 -3.51
CA MET A 131 -7.43 9.92 -3.44
C MET A 131 -8.10 9.11 -4.55
N VAL A 132 -7.49 7.99 -4.97
CA VAL A 132 -7.94 7.15 -6.09
C VAL A 132 -8.20 5.72 -5.63
N PHE A 133 -9.10 5.04 -6.36
CA PHE A 133 -9.28 3.61 -6.22
C PHE A 133 -8.42 2.86 -7.24
N LEU A 134 -7.76 1.81 -6.78
CA LEU A 134 -7.01 0.87 -7.60
C LEU A 134 -7.74 -0.48 -7.58
N LEU A 135 -7.88 -1.13 -8.73
CA LEU A 135 -8.31 -2.52 -8.84
C LEU A 135 -7.24 -3.29 -9.59
N ASP A 136 -6.66 -4.30 -8.96
CA ASP A 136 -5.56 -5.08 -9.53
C ASP A 136 -4.41 -4.19 -10.03
N GLY A 137 -4.10 -3.15 -9.24
CA GLY A 137 -3.08 -2.15 -9.54
C GLY A 137 -3.47 -1.10 -10.59
N ARG A 138 -4.68 -1.14 -11.19
CA ARG A 138 -5.15 -0.15 -12.16
C ARG A 138 -6.08 0.88 -11.54
N ALA A 139 -5.80 2.16 -11.75
CA ALA A 139 -6.67 3.24 -11.30
C ALA A 139 -8.04 3.18 -11.97
N LEU A 140 -9.10 3.28 -11.17
CA LEU A 140 -10.46 3.39 -11.64
C LEU A 140 -10.77 4.84 -12.02
N ASP A 141 -11.16 5.07 -13.27
CA ASP A 141 -11.66 6.36 -13.75
C ASP A 141 -13.10 6.60 -13.24
N LEU A 142 -13.19 7.21 -12.06
CA LEU A 142 -14.42 7.44 -11.32
C LEU A 142 -14.77 8.94 -11.28
N THR A 143 -16.06 9.24 -11.43
CA THR A 143 -16.57 10.59 -11.14
C THR A 143 -16.54 10.88 -9.64
N PRO A 144 -16.57 12.15 -9.19
CA PRO A 144 -16.56 12.47 -7.75
C PRO A 144 -17.69 11.82 -6.94
N GLY A 145 -18.87 11.62 -7.55
CA GLY A 145 -19.98 10.90 -6.91
C GLY A 145 -19.72 9.40 -6.78
N GLN A 146 -19.09 8.80 -7.79
CA GLN A 146 -18.69 7.39 -7.79
C GLN A 146 -17.59 7.14 -6.76
N SER A 147 -16.55 7.98 -6.71
CA SER A 147 -15.47 7.86 -5.71
C SER A 147 -16.00 8.02 -4.28
N ARG A 148 -16.89 8.98 -4.04
CA ARG A 148 -17.51 9.18 -2.72
C ARG A 148 -18.35 7.99 -2.29
N LEU A 149 -19.17 7.44 -3.19
CA LEU A 149 -19.95 6.24 -2.93
C LEU A 149 -19.06 5.02 -2.67
N LEU A 150 -18.06 4.78 -3.52
CA LEU A 150 -17.16 3.64 -3.36
C LEU A 150 -16.34 3.74 -2.07
N LEU A 151 -15.93 4.94 -1.66
CA LEU A 151 -15.27 5.17 -0.38
C LEU A 151 -16.15 4.82 0.83
N LEU A 152 -17.44 5.18 0.80
CA LEU A 152 -18.38 4.75 1.83
C LEU A 152 -18.48 3.23 1.87
N LEU A 153 -18.68 2.59 0.72
CA LEU A 153 -18.81 1.14 0.62
C LEU A 153 -17.54 0.40 1.08
N TYR A 154 -16.36 0.88 0.66
CA TYR A 154 -15.06 0.31 1.00
C TYR A 154 -14.77 0.37 2.50
N ARG A 155 -15.00 1.53 3.14
CA ARG A 155 -14.87 1.71 4.60
C ARG A 155 -15.85 0.85 5.41
N ASN A 156 -16.90 0.35 4.77
CA ASN A 156 -17.97 -0.43 5.37
C ASN A 156 -18.12 -1.80 4.70
N THR A 157 -17.01 -2.39 4.22
CA THR A 157 -17.01 -3.70 3.56
C THR A 157 -17.75 -4.74 4.40
N GLY A 158 -18.63 -5.51 3.77
CA GLY A 158 -19.49 -6.51 4.43
C GLY A 158 -20.69 -5.93 5.19
N ARG A 159 -20.74 -4.62 5.47
CA ARG A 159 -21.89 -3.95 6.08
C ARG A 159 -22.83 -3.41 5.01
N LEU A 160 -24.13 -3.44 5.32
CA LEU A 160 -25.14 -2.72 4.54
C LEU A 160 -24.95 -1.20 4.71
N CYS A 161 -24.59 -0.54 3.61
CA CYS A 161 -24.71 0.91 3.47
C CYS A 161 -26.11 1.22 2.95
N THR A 162 -26.91 1.87 3.80
CA THR A 162 -28.28 2.25 3.49
C THR A 162 -28.35 3.32 2.41
N ARG A 163 -29.51 3.46 1.76
CA ARG A 163 -29.73 4.54 0.77
C ARG A 163 -29.56 5.92 1.39
N ASP A 164 -29.92 6.08 2.67
CA ASP A 164 -29.73 7.33 3.42
C ASP A 164 -28.25 7.67 3.65
N GLU A 165 -27.46 6.71 4.13
CA GLU A 165 -26.00 6.88 4.25
C GLU A 165 -25.35 7.19 2.89
N CYS A 166 -25.80 6.53 1.82
CA CYS A 166 -25.32 6.82 0.47
C CYS A 166 -25.65 8.26 0.06
N ALA A 167 -26.89 8.72 0.31
CA ALA A 167 -27.32 10.07 -0.03
C ALA A 167 -26.56 11.14 0.76
N LEU A 168 -26.38 10.93 2.06
CA LEU A 168 -25.59 11.81 2.92
C LEU A 168 -24.14 11.89 2.43
N GLN A 169 -23.53 10.78 2.04
CA GLN A 169 -22.15 10.77 1.53
C GLN A 169 -22.00 11.51 0.19
N ILE A 170 -22.93 11.31 -0.75
CA ILE A 170 -22.81 11.83 -2.12
C ILE A 170 -23.29 13.27 -2.22
N TRP A 171 -24.42 13.59 -1.61
CA TRP A 171 -25.13 14.87 -1.75
C TRP A 171 -25.18 15.68 -0.46
N GLY A 172 -24.82 15.12 0.69
CA GLY A 172 -24.88 15.83 1.98
C GLY A 172 -26.29 16.02 2.52
N GLN A 173 -27.27 15.26 2.03
CA GLN A 173 -28.68 15.38 2.38
C GLN A 173 -29.34 14.00 2.59
N PRO A 174 -30.42 13.91 3.39
CA PRO A 174 -31.17 12.67 3.58
C PRO A 174 -31.73 12.13 2.27
N TYR A 175 -31.93 10.81 2.23
CA TYR A 175 -32.42 10.14 1.04
C TYR A 175 -33.92 10.39 0.79
N GLU A 176 -34.21 11.19 -0.22
CA GLU A 176 -35.54 11.27 -0.84
C GLU A 176 -35.65 10.49 -2.15
N ALA A 177 -36.59 9.55 -2.23
CA ALA A 177 -36.72 8.66 -3.38
C ALA A 177 -37.03 9.38 -4.70
N ALA A 178 -37.92 10.39 -4.67
CA ALA A 178 -38.32 11.14 -5.85
C ALA A 178 -37.15 11.92 -6.49
N GLN A 179 -36.17 12.33 -5.68
CA GLN A 179 -35.03 13.14 -6.13
C GLN A 179 -33.80 12.27 -6.44
N HIS A 180 -33.55 11.25 -5.62
CA HIS A 180 -32.25 10.58 -5.59
C HIS A 180 -32.23 9.17 -6.21
N ALA A 181 -33.38 8.52 -6.38
CA ALA A 181 -33.39 7.09 -6.71
C ALA A 181 -32.66 6.77 -8.02
N ALA A 182 -33.01 7.48 -9.10
CA ALA A 182 -32.39 7.29 -10.41
C ALA A 182 -30.91 7.66 -10.41
N ALA A 183 -30.53 8.74 -9.74
CA ALA A 183 -29.14 9.17 -9.65
C ALA A 183 -28.27 8.16 -8.89
N LEU A 184 -28.76 7.61 -7.77
CA LEU A 184 -28.07 6.57 -7.02
C LEU A 184 -27.88 5.30 -7.85
N ASP A 185 -28.92 4.89 -8.57
CA ASP A 185 -28.88 3.70 -9.40
C ASP A 185 -27.90 3.87 -10.58
N MET A 186 -27.85 5.06 -11.20
CA MET A 186 -26.85 5.38 -12.23
C MET A 186 -25.41 5.36 -11.68
N LEU A 187 -25.18 5.89 -10.47
CA LEU A 187 -23.85 5.85 -9.84
C LEU A 187 -23.38 4.42 -9.59
N VAL A 188 -24.26 3.56 -9.05
CA VAL A 188 -23.96 2.15 -8.80
C VAL A 188 -23.75 1.37 -10.10
N ALA A 189 -24.60 1.61 -11.11
CA ALA A 189 -24.45 0.99 -12.43
C ALA A 189 -23.11 1.39 -13.07
N GLY A 190 -22.75 2.68 -12.99
CA GLY A 190 -21.48 3.19 -13.50
C GLY A 190 -20.28 2.61 -12.75
N LEU A 191 -20.32 2.51 -11.41
CA LEU A 191 -19.27 1.86 -10.62
C LEU A 191 -19.04 0.41 -11.05
N ARG A 192 -20.11 -0.39 -11.16
CA ARG A 192 -20.01 -1.77 -11.63
C ARG A 192 -19.43 -1.86 -13.04
N ALA A 193 -19.82 -0.95 -13.93
CA ALA A 193 -19.28 -0.90 -15.29
C ALA A 193 -17.77 -0.61 -15.30
N ARG A 194 -17.30 0.36 -14.50
CA ARG A 194 -15.86 0.68 -14.38
C ARG A 194 -15.05 -0.47 -13.77
N ILE A 195 -15.59 -1.13 -12.76
CA ILE A 195 -14.95 -2.32 -12.16
C ILE A 195 -14.84 -3.45 -13.21
N ARG A 196 -15.93 -3.74 -13.93
CA ARG A 196 -15.94 -4.78 -14.98
C ARG A 196 -15.07 -4.47 -16.19
N GLN A 197 -14.78 -3.20 -16.47
CA GLN A 197 -13.83 -2.80 -17.50
C GLN A 197 -12.40 -3.22 -17.16
N VAL A 198 -12.07 -3.26 -15.86
CA VAL A 198 -10.74 -3.68 -15.38
C VAL A 198 -10.70 -5.19 -15.18
N ASP A 199 -11.71 -5.76 -14.51
CA ASP A 199 -11.88 -7.20 -14.35
C ASP A 199 -13.34 -7.60 -14.52
N ALA A 200 -13.64 -8.23 -15.65
CA ALA A 200 -14.99 -8.68 -16.01
C ALA A 200 -15.55 -9.77 -15.10
N SER A 201 -14.71 -10.47 -14.33
CA SER A 201 -15.11 -11.56 -13.44
C SER A 201 -15.62 -11.09 -12.07
N VAL A 202 -15.46 -9.80 -11.74
CA VAL A 202 -15.74 -9.25 -10.41
C VAL A 202 -17.02 -8.39 -10.43
N ASP A 203 -17.90 -8.63 -9.46
CA ASP A 203 -19.06 -7.78 -9.18
C ASP A 203 -19.23 -7.62 -7.66
N PRO A 204 -18.43 -6.74 -7.04
CA PRO A 204 -18.30 -6.72 -5.59
C PRO A 204 -19.42 -5.92 -4.93
N ILE A 205 -20.17 -5.10 -5.69
CA ILE A 205 -21.25 -4.27 -5.13
C ILE A 205 -22.57 -5.01 -5.27
N LYS A 206 -23.10 -5.55 -4.17
CA LYS A 206 -24.42 -6.21 -4.14
C LYS A 206 -25.52 -5.24 -3.75
N THR A 207 -26.65 -5.34 -4.43
CA THR A 207 -27.86 -4.59 -4.06
C THR A 207 -28.66 -5.38 -3.03
N ARG A 208 -29.02 -4.73 -1.92
CA ARG A 208 -30.05 -5.19 -0.99
C ARG A 208 -31.31 -4.38 -1.28
N ARG A 209 -32.25 -4.97 -2.03
CA ARG A 209 -33.44 -4.26 -2.58
C ARG A 209 -34.16 -3.46 -1.51
N GLY A 210 -34.48 -2.21 -1.82
CA GLY A 210 -35.15 -1.28 -0.91
C GLY A 210 -34.28 -0.75 0.26
N MET A 211 -33.14 -1.38 0.55
CA MET A 211 -32.33 -1.08 1.72
C MET A 211 -31.05 -0.31 1.37
N GLY A 212 -30.32 -0.73 0.33
CA GLY A 212 -29.04 -0.12 -0.02
C GLY A 212 -28.09 -1.10 -0.70
N TYR A 213 -26.80 -0.99 -0.37
CA TYR A 213 -25.73 -1.71 -1.07
C TYR A 213 -24.69 -2.25 -0.07
N VAL A 214 -24.05 -3.36 -0.44
CA VAL A 214 -22.96 -3.99 0.31
C VAL A 214 -21.79 -4.17 -0.64
N LEU A 215 -20.58 -3.86 -0.19
CA LEU A 215 -19.36 -4.30 -0.86
C LEU A 215 -18.94 -5.66 -0.30
N GLU A 216 -18.84 -6.65 -1.18
CA GLU A 216 -18.36 -8.01 -0.92
C GLU A 216 -17.05 -8.18 -1.69
N MET A 217 -15.94 -8.39 -0.97
CA MET A 217 -14.59 -8.62 -1.52
C MET A 217 -14.14 -10.05 -1.27
#